data_AF-A0A821MXU4-F1
#
_entry.id   AF-A0A821MXU4-F1
#
_cell.length_a   1.000
_cell.length_b   1.000
_cell.length_c   1.000
_cell.angle_alpha   90.00
_cell.angle_beta   90.00
_cell.angle_gamma   90.00
#
_symmetry.space_group_name_H-M   'P 1'
#
loop_
_entity.id
_entity.type
_entity.pdbx_description
1 polymer ?
#
loop_
_entity_poly.entity_id
_entity_poly.type
_entity_poly.pdbx_seq_one_letter_code
_entity_poly.pdbx_strand_id
1 'polypeptide(L)'
;TIDSGILSFEDFRFDQPIYPVISNPKAAKFKTPREPLDRLSQSTHIRVVVFSKWPIVDVNVSIDSKYLGNATQSIDNKNLYVLPWDANFYNDGHLHKLKIEIKDNQNNRINTENEFSLSTNTITVWTRS
;
A
#
# COMPACT_ATOMS: atom_id res chain seq x y z
N THR A 1 4.95 -3.87 28.78
CA THR A 1 4.23 -2.87 27.97
C THR A 1 3.91 -3.53 26.64
N ILE A 2 2.66 -3.93 26.45
CA ILE A 2 2.21 -4.65 25.25
C ILE A 2 1.56 -3.59 24.38
N ASP A 3 2.27 -3.16 23.33
CA ASP A 3 1.70 -2.32 22.29
C ASP A 3 1.07 -3.24 21.24
N SER A 4 -0.22 -3.51 21.41
CA SER A 4 -1.02 -4.18 20.39
C SER A 4 -1.40 -3.15 19.33
N GLY A 5 -0.44 -2.80 18.48
CA GLY A 5 -0.63 -1.99 17.28
C GLY A 5 -1.40 -2.74 16.19
N ILE A 6 -2.60 -3.22 16.54
CA ILE A 6 -3.64 -3.53 15.57
C ILE A 6 -3.92 -2.21 14.85
N LEU A 7 -3.81 -2.19 13.52
CA LEU A 7 -4.32 -1.07 12.74
C LEU A 7 -5.77 -0.84 13.11
N SER A 8 -6.03 0.21 13.88
CA SER A 8 -7.37 0.69 14.02
C SER A 8 -7.76 1.30 12.68
N PHE A 9 -8.88 0.80 12.16
CA PHE A 9 -9.70 1.45 11.15
C PHE A 9 -10.24 2.81 11.69
N GLU A 10 -9.52 3.56 12.54
CA GLU A 10 -10.08 4.68 13.33
C GLU A 10 -9.57 6.07 12.94
N ASP A 11 -8.63 6.20 12.00
CA ASP A 11 -8.34 7.51 11.39
C ASP A 11 -9.31 7.86 10.23
N PHE A 12 -10.46 7.18 10.14
CA PHE A 12 -11.60 7.71 9.38
C PHE A 12 -12.14 8.95 10.10
N ARG A 13 -11.51 10.09 9.84
CA ARG A 13 -12.19 11.36 10.05
C ARG A 13 -13.41 11.34 9.12
N PHE A 14 -14.60 11.29 9.70
CA PHE A 14 -15.90 11.22 9.02
C PHE A 14 -16.17 12.34 7.98
N ASP A 15 -15.21 13.24 7.72
CA ASP A 15 -15.30 14.30 6.72
C ASP A 15 -14.11 14.35 5.73
N GLN A 16 -13.31 13.28 5.61
CA GLN A 16 -12.30 13.26 4.55
C GLN A 16 -12.95 13.14 3.15
N PRO A 17 -12.48 13.90 2.14
CA PRO A 17 -13.00 13.84 0.79
C PRO A 17 -12.41 12.70 -0.05
N ILE A 18 -11.35 12.03 0.42
CA ILE A 18 -10.63 10.96 -0.27
C ILE A 18 -10.35 9.82 0.73
N TYR A 19 -10.65 8.58 0.33
CA TYR A 19 -10.47 7.35 1.11
C TYR A 19 -9.70 6.30 0.29
N PRO A 20 -8.40 6.13 0.52
CA PRO A 20 -7.59 5.13 -0.15
C PRO A 20 -7.49 3.80 0.60
N VAL A 21 -7.41 2.71 -0.16
CA VAL A 21 -7.14 1.36 0.32
C VAL A 21 -6.06 0.72 -0.56
N ILE A 22 -4.89 0.45 0.02
CA ILE A 22 -3.84 -0.31 -0.65
C ILE A 22 -4.22 -1.78 -0.64
N SER A 23 -4.53 -2.32 -1.82
CA SER A 23 -4.97 -3.71 -1.98
C SER A 23 -3.83 -4.65 -2.39
N ASN A 24 -2.75 -4.11 -2.97
CA ASN A 24 -1.56 -4.87 -3.34
C ASN A 24 -0.35 -3.92 -3.49
N PRO A 25 0.81 -4.19 -2.86
CA PRO A 25 1.06 -5.26 -1.89
C PRO A 25 0.26 -5.08 -0.60
N LYS A 26 -0.23 -6.20 -0.06
CA LYS A 26 -0.93 -6.24 1.23
C LYS A 26 0.04 -5.86 2.35
N ALA A 27 -0.44 -5.13 3.36
CA ALA A 27 0.40 -4.76 4.49
C ALA A 27 0.90 -6.00 5.24
N ALA A 28 2.16 -5.97 5.69
CA ALA A 28 2.84 -7.11 6.31
C ALA A 28 2.07 -7.66 7.54
N LYS A 29 1.50 -6.78 8.34
CA LYS A 29 0.69 -7.12 9.53
C LYS A 29 -0.62 -7.84 9.24
N PHE A 30 -1.08 -7.84 7.98
CA PHE A 30 -2.29 -8.56 7.56
C PHE A 30 -1.98 -9.85 6.78
N LYS A 31 -0.70 -10.26 6.69
CA LYS A 31 -0.35 -11.56 6.10
C LYS A 31 -0.95 -12.69 6.94
N THR A 32 -1.58 -13.65 6.28
CA THR A 32 -2.03 -14.88 6.95
C THR A 32 -1.12 -16.04 6.55
N PRO A 33 -0.90 -17.05 7.42
CA PRO A 33 -0.06 -18.21 7.10
C PRO A 33 -0.53 -19.03 5.87
N ARG A 34 -1.78 -18.85 5.44
CA ARG A 34 -2.40 -19.57 4.31
C ARG A 34 -2.38 -18.79 2.99
N GLU A 35 -1.86 -17.57 2.99
CA GLU A 35 -1.80 -16.75 1.78
C GLU A 35 -0.74 -17.33 0.82
N PRO A 36 -1.07 -17.60 -0.47
CA PRO A 36 -0.10 -18.22 -1.38
C PRO A 36 1.04 -17.24 -1.67
N LEU A 37 2.19 -17.47 -1.03
CA LEU A 37 3.35 -16.57 -1.04
C LEU A 37 3.90 -16.36 -2.47
N ASP A 38 3.81 -17.39 -3.31
CA ASP A 38 4.18 -17.32 -4.73
C ASP A 38 3.40 -16.24 -5.49
N ARG A 39 2.17 -15.92 -5.07
CA ARG A 39 1.35 -14.91 -5.74
C ARG A 39 1.76 -13.47 -5.41
N LEU A 40 2.43 -13.25 -4.27
CA LEU A 40 2.90 -11.93 -3.88
C LEU A 40 4.18 -11.55 -4.64
N SER A 41 5.12 -12.48 -4.78
CA SER A 41 6.34 -12.28 -5.58
C SER A 41 6.06 -12.23 -7.09
N GLN A 42 4.95 -12.83 -7.55
CA GLN A 42 4.47 -12.72 -8.94
C GLN A 42 3.57 -11.50 -9.20
N SER A 43 3.41 -10.60 -8.21
CA SER A 43 2.59 -9.41 -8.37
C SER A 43 3.15 -8.49 -9.48
N THR A 44 2.35 -8.22 -10.51
CA THR A 44 2.74 -7.34 -11.62
C THR A 44 2.28 -5.89 -11.45
N HIS A 45 1.47 -5.60 -10.43
CA HIS A 45 0.91 -4.27 -10.22
C HIS A 45 0.78 -3.92 -8.74
N ILE A 46 1.15 -2.69 -8.41
CA ILE A 46 0.66 -2.00 -7.21
C ILE A 46 -0.79 -1.58 -7.49
N ARG A 47 -1.68 -1.78 -6.50
CA ARG A 47 -3.13 -1.55 -6.63
C ARG A 47 -3.67 -0.75 -5.47
N VAL A 48 -4.27 0.39 -5.78
CA VAL A 48 -4.91 1.28 -4.81
C VAL A 48 -6.37 1.48 -5.20
N VAL A 49 -7.29 1.16 -4.31
CA VAL A 49 -8.71 1.51 -4.47
C VAL A 49 -8.94 2.86 -3.80
N VAL A 50 -9.50 3.83 -4.52
CA VAL A 50 -9.72 5.20 -4.03
C VAL A 50 -11.19 5.55 -4.18
N PHE A 51 -11.83 5.88 -3.08
CA PHE A 51 -13.15 6.50 -3.06
C PHE A 51 -12.99 7.98 -2.79
N SER A 52 -13.62 8.84 -3.59
CA SER A 52 -13.56 10.28 -3.37
C SER A 52 -14.87 10.97 -3.75
N LYS A 53 -15.15 12.10 -3.09
CA LYS A 53 -16.24 13.01 -3.46
C LYS A 53 -15.99 13.65 -4.84
N TRP A 54 -14.73 13.76 -5.27
CA TRP A 54 -14.32 14.46 -6.48
C TRP A 54 -13.38 13.62 -7.36
N PRO A 55 -13.28 13.91 -8.66
CA PRO A 55 -12.36 13.20 -9.55
C PRO A 55 -10.90 13.29 -9.08
N ILE A 56 -10.24 12.13 -9.00
CA ILE A 56 -8.81 12.05 -8.71
C ILE A 56 -8.03 12.50 -9.95
N VAL A 57 -7.00 13.31 -9.72
CA VAL A 57 -6.12 13.84 -10.77
C VAL A 57 -4.70 13.32 -10.67
N ASP A 58 -4.29 12.82 -9.50
CA ASP A 58 -2.94 12.33 -9.27
C ASP A 58 -2.92 11.24 -8.18
N VAL A 59 -2.11 10.20 -8.40
CA VAL A 59 -1.87 9.08 -7.48
C VAL A 59 -0.38 8.72 -7.54
N ASN A 60 0.43 9.41 -6.75
CA ASN A 60 1.87 9.21 -6.70
C ASN A 60 2.22 8.00 -5.85
N VAL A 61 3.13 7.17 -6.34
CA VAL A 61 3.59 5.95 -5.66
C VAL A 61 5.08 6.04 -5.39
N SER A 62 5.47 5.80 -4.14
CA SER A 62 6.88 5.71 -3.73
C SER A 62 7.11 4.48 -2.85
N ILE A 63 8.26 3.82 -3.01
CA ILE A 63 8.73 2.76 -2.11
C ILE A 63 10.09 3.17 -1.56
N ASP A 64 10.26 3.09 -0.24
CA ASP A 64 11.50 3.45 0.47
C ASP A 64 12.00 4.85 0.09
N SER A 65 11.06 5.80 -0.01
CA SER A 65 11.27 7.20 -0.43
C SER A 65 11.71 7.38 -1.90
N LYS A 66 11.85 6.30 -2.68
CA LYS A 66 12.06 6.36 -4.12
C LYS A 66 10.73 6.47 -4.83
N TYR A 67 10.55 7.52 -5.63
CA TYR A 67 9.38 7.70 -6.48
C TYR A 67 9.39 6.68 -7.64
N LEU A 68 8.29 5.94 -7.82
CA LEU A 68 8.14 4.96 -8.90
C LEU A 68 7.32 5.49 -10.07
N GLY A 69 6.34 6.36 -9.82
CA GLY A 69 5.45 6.86 -10.86
C GLY A 69 4.04 7.21 -10.38
N ASN A 70 3.19 7.56 -11.33
CA ASN A 70 1.76 7.78 -11.16
C ASN A 70 0.98 6.51 -11.46
N ALA A 71 0.12 6.08 -10.55
CA ALA A 71 -0.83 5.01 -10.83
C ALA A 71 -1.96 5.51 -11.74
N THR A 72 -2.34 4.72 -12.73
CA THR A 72 -3.39 5.05 -13.70
C THR A 72 -4.70 4.38 -13.33
N GLN A 73 -5.82 5.07 -13.57
CA GLN A 73 -7.15 4.51 -13.37
C GLN A 73 -7.37 3.27 -14.27
N SER A 74 -7.87 2.20 -13.69
CA SER A 74 -8.20 0.96 -14.41
C SER A 74 -9.41 1.17 -15.32
N ILE A 75 -9.37 0.56 -16.51
CA ILE A 75 -10.46 0.60 -17.49
C ILE A 75 -11.72 -0.10 -16.93
N ASP A 76 -11.53 -1.21 -16.22
CA ASP A 76 -12.64 -2.05 -15.73
C ASP A 76 -13.22 -1.57 -14.40
N ASN A 77 -12.47 -0.76 -13.64
CA ASN A 77 -12.89 -0.25 -12.34
C ASN A 77 -12.41 1.18 -12.10
N LYS A 78 -13.35 2.13 -12.08
CA LYS A 78 -13.10 3.57 -11.91
C LYS A 78 -12.50 3.95 -10.55
N ASN A 79 -12.63 3.10 -9.53
CA ASN A 79 -12.03 3.37 -8.23
C ASN A 79 -10.67 2.71 -8.09
N LEU A 80 -10.24 1.87 -9.04
CA LEU A 80 -8.97 1.17 -8.97
C LEU A 80 -7.90 1.93 -9.75
N TYR A 81 -6.79 2.21 -9.09
CA TYR A 81 -5.59 2.80 -9.68
C TYR A 81 -4.46 1.77 -9.62
N VAL A 82 -3.78 1.58 -10.75
CA VAL A 82 -2.74 0.57 -10.90
C VAL A 82 -1.44 1.19 -11.38
N LEU A 83 -0.33 0.72 -10.83
CA LEU A 83 1.01 1.03 -11.31
C LEU A 83 1.74 -0.28 -11.61
N PRO A 84 2.15 -0.54 -12.87
CA PRO A 84 3.02 -1.67 -13.18
C PRO A 84 4.32 -1.59 -12.37
N TRP A 85 4.75 -2.72 -11.82
CA TRP A 85 6.01 -2.83 -11.11
C TRP A 85 6.59 -4.23 -11.30
N ASP A 86 7.86 -4.41 -10.94
CA ASP A 86 8.47 -5.73 -10.79
C ASP A 86 8.70 -5.99 -9.29
N ALA A 87 7.87 -6.87 -8.73
CA ALA A 87 7.91 -7.25 -7.32
C ALA A 87 9.25 -7.89 -6.91
N ASN A 88 10.01 -8.47 -7.85
CA ASN A 88 11.28 -9.12 -7.53
C ASN A 88 12.34 -8.14 -6.99
N PHE A 89 12.26 -6.86 -7.35
CA PHE A 89 13.14 -5.83 -6.78
C PHE A 89 12.97 -5.65 -5.26
N TYR A 90 11.84 -6.11 -4.70
CA TYR A 90 11.47 -5.94 -3.29
C TYR A 90 11.29 -7.30 -2.59
N ASN A 91 11.79 -8.38 -3.20
CA ASN A 91 11.79 -9.73 -2.63
C ASN A 91 13.17 -10.08 -2.06
N ASP A 92 13.64 -9.27 -1.12
CA ASP A 92 15.03 -9.29 -0.63
C ASP A 92 15.16 -9.70 0.86
N GLY A 93 14.05 -9.98 1.55
CA GLY A 93 14.06 -10.28 2.98
C GLY A 93 13.65 -9.12 3.87
N HIS A 94 13.58 -7.89 3.35
CA HIS A 94 13.38 -6.69 4.15
C HIS A 94 11.91 -6.26 4.21
N LEU A 95 11.66 -5.32 5.13
CA LEU A 95 10.40 -4.60 5.23
C LEU A 95 10.55 -3.30 4.43
N HIS A 96 9.67 -3.11 3.46
CA HIS A 96 9.62 -1.94 2.60
C HIS A 96 8.45 -1.05 2.97
N LYS A 97 8.64 0.26 2.81
CA LYS A 97 7.61 1.26 3.07
C LYS A 97 7.04 1.77 1.76
N LEU A 98 5.77 1.45 1.50
CA LEU A 98 5.01 1.98 0.37
C LEU A 98 4.23 3.22 0.82
N LYS A 99 4.43 4.33 0.12
CA LYS A 99 3.73 5.60 0.31
C LYS A 99 2.91 5.92 -0.93
N ILE A 100 1.64 6.25 -0.73
CA ILE A 100 0.73 6.73 -1.76
C ILE A 100 0.28 8.14 -1.41
N GLU A 101 0.43 9.07 -2.36
CA GLU A 101 -0.04 10.45 -2.22
C GLU A 101 -1.07 10.73 -3.30
N ILE A 102 -2.27 11.14 -2.90
CA ILE A 102 -3.44 11.26 -3.79
C ILE A 102 -3.91 12.70 -3.79
N LYS A 103 -4.28 13.20 -4.96
CA LYS A 103 -4.86 14.52 -5.15
C LYS A 103 -6.13 14.45 -5.99
N ASP A 104 -7.17 15.16 -5.59
CA ASP A 104 -8.38 15.36 -6.39
C ASP A 104 -8.39 16.71 -7.14
N ASN A 105 -9.39 16.92 -7.99
CA ASN A 105 -9.54 18.15 -8.77
C ASN A 105 -9.98 19.37 -7.93
N GLN A 106 -10.33 19.19 -6.66
CA GLN A 106 -10.58 20.27 -5.69
C GLN A 106 -9.33 20.57 -4.85
N ASN A 107 -8.17 20.00 -5.22
CA ASN A 107 -6.88 20.16 -4.55
C ASN A 107 -6.85 19.60 -3.12
N ASN A 108 -7.80 18.73 -2.74
CA ASN A 108 -7.69 17.93 -1.53
C ASN A 108 -6.55 16.91 -1.71
N ARG A 109 -5.83 16.66 -0.63
CA ARG A 109 -4.70 15.72 -0.63
C ARG A 109 -4.77 14.78 0.56
N ILE A 110 -4.40 13.53 0.33
CA ILE A 110 -4.21 12.55 1.40
C ILE A 110 -2.97 11.72 1.12
N ASN A 111 -2.27 11.37 2.19
CA ASN A 111 -1.13 10.47 2.15
C ASN A 111 -1.51 9.22 2.95
N THR A 112 -1.25 8.06 2.39
CA THR A 112 -1.39 6.77 3.09
C THR A 112 -0.12 5.97 2.93
N GLU A 113 0.24 5.24 3.99
CA GLU A 113 1.47 4.48 4.06
C GLU A 113 1.15 3.08 4.59
N ASN A 114 1.80 2.08 4.01
CA ASN A 114 1.86 0.76 4.60
C ASN A 114 3.27 0.16 4.48
N GLU A 115 3.55 -0.75 5.38
CA GLU A 115 4.76 -1.57 5.32
C GLU A 115 4.39 -2.93 4.73
N PHE A 116 5.22 -3.41 3.80
CA PHE A 116 5.07 -4.73 3.19
C PHE A 116 6.41 -5.46 3.16
N SER A 117 6.36 -6.77 3.05
CA SER A 117 7.53 -7.61 2.77
C SER A 117 7.07 -8.70 1.82
N LEU A 118 7.92 -9.16 0.91
CA LEU A 118 7.59 -10.23 -0.03
C LEU A 118 8.26 -11.56 0.35
N SER A 119 9.22 -11.54 1.28
CA SER A 119 9.97 -12.73 1.71
C SER A 119 9.22 -13.60 2.71
N THR A 120 9.65 -14.87 2.78
CA THR A 120 9.17 -15.91 3.69
C THR A 120 9.92 -16.00 5.01
N ASN A 121 11.06 -15.30 5.15
CA ASN A 121 11.81 -15.35 6.39
C ASN A 121 11.06 -14.57 7.47
N THR A 122 10.70 -15.27 8.54
CA THR A 122 10.29 -14.68 9.82
C THR A 122 11.20 -13.49 10.09
N ILE A 123 10.63 -12.30 10.28
CA ILE A 123 11.37 -11.14 10.79
C ILE A 123 12.05 -11.64 12.06
N THR A 124 13.34 -11.90 12.00
CA THR A 124 14.11 -12.29 13.17
C THR A 124 14.29 -10.99 13.93
N VAL A 125 13.36 -10.72 14.84
CA VAL A 125 13.54 -9.66 15.81
C VAL A 125 14.70 -10.12 16.69
N TRP A 126 15.89 -9.59 16.42
CA TRP A 126 17.02 -9.78 17.32
C TRP A 126 16.69 -9.10 18.64
N THR A 127 16.13 -9.84 19.60
CA THR A 127 16.11 -9.40 20.98
C THR A 127 17.55 -9.44 21.47
N ARG A 128 18.17 -8.26 21.61
CA ARG A 128 19.44 -8.14 22.32
C ARG A 128 19.22 -8.60 23.76
N SER A 129 19.99 -9.62 24.15
CA SER A 129 20.21 -10.11 25.51
C SER A 129 20.73 -9.03 26.45
#